data_AF-A0A1W2ETB2-F1
#
_entry.id   AF-A0A1W2ETB2-F1
#
_cell.length_a   1.000
_cell.length_b   1.000
_cell.length_c   1.000
_cell.angle_alpha   90.00
_cell.angle_beta   90.00
_cell.angle_gamma   90.00
#
_symmetry.space_group_name_H-M   'P 1'
#
loop_
_entity.id
_entity.type
_entity.pdbx_description
1 polymer ?
#
loop_
_entity_poly.entity_id
_entity_poly.type
_entity_poly.pdbx_seq_one_letter_code
_entity_poly.pdbx_strand_id
1 'polypeptide(L)'
;MPPQDSEWDKYLSIWEKAVDTQMHFNEMSVKSRQLGLTFVAGALGVAVVLLSQGQAFSLEVHLWLFSLQLHVAVLLVLGAYVALRAVKLLDLNVYHKMLRGAVSFGEDLEENYLKGKHLELEKGMTQAISHFSRYPDAKVVRGENGRYQYTGESLKNAESKISEFYSATGRFLVFAAAALFLVTNLNFVRPTLSGGQESLQLGVESTTDQNGSQRPLAGEEAQPNVEVSK
;
A
#
# COMPACT_ATOMS: atom_id res chain seq x y z
N MET A 1 27.09 45.31 18.89
CA MET A 1 26.04 44.59 18.14
C MET A 1 26.71 43.38 17.51
N PRO A 2 26.22 42.16 17.70
CA PRO A 2 26.68 41.03 16.90
C PRO A 2 26.41 41.30 15.42
N PRO A 3 27.26 40.80 14.50
CA PRO A 3 27.08 41.01 13.07
C PRO A 3 25.74 40.40 12.62
N GLN A 4 24.99 41.19 11.86
CA GLN A 4 23.64 40.89 11.37
C GLN A 4 23.58 39.58 10.56
N ASP A 5 24.70 39.23 9.91
CA ASP A 5 24.89 38.00 9.14
C ASP A 5 24.70 36.73 10.00
N SER A 6 25.02 36.79 11.31
CA SER A 6 24.93 35.62 12.19
C SER A 6 23.50 35.20 12.55
N GLU A 7 22.54 36.12 12.52
CA GLU A 7 21.13 35.80 12.82
C GLU A 7 20.42 35.24 11.59
N TRP A 8 20.73 35.77 10.40
CA TRP A 8 20.20 35.25 9.14
C TRP A 8 20.62 33.79 8.91
N ASP A 9 21.91 33.49 9.11
CA ASP A 9 22.43 32.13 8.96
C ASP A 9 21.75 31.14 9.92
N LYS A 10 21.41 31.58 11.13
CA LYS A 10 20.64 30.76 12.09
C LYS A 10 19.23 30.48 11.59
N TYR A 11 18.50 31.49 11.12
CA TYR A 11 17.15 31.30 10.60
C TYR A 11 17.13 30.43 9.35
N LEU A 12 18.12 30.59 8.47
CA LEU A 12 18.28 29.76 7.29
C LEU A 12 18.55 28.30 7.68
N SER A 13 19.44 28.06 8.64
CA SER A 13 19.71 26.71 9.16
C SER A 13 18.48 26.06 9.80
N ILE A 14 17.67 26.83 10.56
CA ILE A 14 16.40 26.35 11.13
C ILE A 14 15.41 26.02 10.01
N TRP A 15 15.30 26.87 8.99
CA TRP A 15 14.42 26.66 7.85
C TRP A 15 14.80 25.43 7.04
N GLU A 16 16.08 25.25 6.72
CA GLU A 16 16.60 24.04 6.06
C GLU A 16 16.22 22.79 6.86
N LYS A 17 16.40 22.82 8.18
CA LYS A 17 16.04 21.67 9.02
C LYS A 17 14.54 21.40 9.07
N ALA A 18 13.71 22.44 8.99
CA ALA A 18 12.27 22.30 8.89
C ALA A 18 11.89 21.62 7.57
N VAL A 19 12.48 22.05 6.45
CA VAL A 19 12.26 21.46 5.11
C VAL A 19 12.69 19.98 5.09
N ASP A 20 13.87 19.66 5.62
CA ASP A 20 14.34 18.27 5.75
C ASP A 20 13.33 17.40 6.51
N THR A 21 12.79 17.93 7.60
CA THR A 21 11.82 17.23 8.44
C THR A 21 10.51 17.00 7.69
N GLN A 22 10.03 18.00 6.93
CA GLN A 22 8.86 17.87 6.07
C GLN A 22 9.07 16.80 4.98
N MET A 23 10.23 16.81 4.32
CA MET A 23 10.59 15.82 3.30
C MET A 23 10.62 14.41 3.88
N HIS A 24 11.23 14.23 5.06
CA HIS A 24 11.30 12.95 5.74
C HIS A 24 9.90 12.38 6.06
N PHE A 25 9.00 13.18 6.64
CA PHE A 25 7.64 12.70 6.93
C PHE A 25 6.82 12.43 5.67
N ASN A 26 7.02 13.21 4.61
CA ASN A 26 6.39 12.94 3.32
C ASN A 26 6.88 11.60 2.74
N GLU A 27 8.18 11.34 2.77
CA GLU A 27 8.77 10.09 2.32
C GLU A 27 8.23 8.88 3.11
N MET A 28 8.16 9.00 4.45
CA MET A 28 7.59 7.96 5.32
C MET A 28 6.12 7.67 4.99
N SER A 29 5.34 8.71 4.68
CA SER A 29 3.94 8.56 4.25
C SER A 29 3.82 7.81 2.92
N VAL A 30 4.67 8.13 1.94
CA VAL A 30 4.69 7.45 0.63
C VAL A 30 5.10 5.98 0.77
N LYS A 31 6.17 5.70 1.54
CA LYS A 31 6.63 4.33 1.80
C LYS A 31 5.55 3.49 2.48
N SER A 32 4.84 4.05 3.46
CA SER A 32 3.73 3.36 4.13
C SER A 32 2.62 2.95 3.14
N ARG A 33 2.21 3.85 2.23
CA ARG A 33 1.21 3.56 1.20
C ARG A 33 1.68 2.48 0.21
N GLN A 34 2.93 2.57 -0.23
CA GLN A 34 3.53 1.57 -1.11
C GLN A 34 3.53 0.18 -0.46
N LEU A 35 3.95 0.07 0.81
CA LEU A 35 3.91 -1.19 1.55
C LEU A 35 2.48 -1.74 1.65
N GLY A 36 1.50 -0.89 1.96
CA GLY A 36 0.10 -1.29 2.00
C GLY A 36 -0.42 -1.81 0.66
N LEU A 37 -0.10 -1.14 -0.45
CA LEU A 37 -0.51 -1.58 -1.79
C LEU A 37 0.19 -2.86 -2.23
N THR A 38 1.48 -3.01 -1.95
CA THR A 38 2.23 -4.23 -2.23
C THR A 38 1.66 -5.42 -1.47
N PHE A 39 1.29 -5.23 -0.20
CA PHE A 39 0.64 -6.28 0.59
C PHE A 39 -0.70 -6.69 -0.02
N VAL A 40 -1.53 -5.73 -0.42
CA VAL A 40 -2.82 -6.00 -1.09
C VAL A 40 -2.61 -6.75 -2.40
N ALA A 41 -1.68 -6.30 -3.25
CA ALA A 41 -1.38 -6.95 -4.53
C ALA A 41 -0.86 -8.38 -4.33
N GLY A 42 0.04 -8.59 -3.37
CA GLY A 42 0.55 -9.91 -3.01
C GLY A 42 -0.55 -10.85 -2.52
N ALA A 43 -1.40 -10.39 -1.60
CA ALA A 43 -2.51 -11.18 -1.08
C ALA A 43 -3.53 -11.57 -2.18
N LEU A 44 -3.86 -10.64 -3.09
CA LEU A 44 -4.73 -10.93 -4.23
C LEU A 44 -4.08 -11.93 -5.21
N GLY A 45 -2.79 -11.77 -5.51
CA GLY A 45 -2.05 -12.70 -6.36
C GLY A 45 -2.05 -14.12 -5.80
N VAL A 46 -1.75 -14.28 -4.51
CA VAL A 46 -1.81 -15.58 -3.82
C VAL A 46 -3.23 -16.12 -3.80
N ALA A 47 -4.24 -15.28 -3.52
CA ALA A 47 -5.64 -15.70 -3.51
C ALA A 47 -6.08 -16.27 -4.88
N VAL A 48 -5.66 -15.67 -5.99
CA VAL A 48 -5.95 -16.16 -7.34
C VAL A 48 -5.25 -17.50 -7.61
N VAL A 49 -3.99 -17.65 -7.21
CA VAL A 49 -3.24 -18.91 -7.37
C VAL A 49 -3.85 -20.04 -6.52
N LEU A 50 -4.32 -19.75 -5.32
CA LEU A 50 -4.99 -20.76 -4.50
C LEU A 50 -6.35 -21.14 -5.10
N LEU A 51 -7.09 -20.17 -5.65
CA LEU A 51 -8.37 -20.43 -6.29
C LEU A 51 -8.23 -21.33 -7.53
N SER A 52 -7.14 -21.20 -8.30
CA SER A 52 -6.90 -22.06 -9.47
C SER A 52 -6.60 -23.52 -9.12
N GLN A 53 -6.19 -23.80 -7.88
CA GLN A 53 -5.96 -25.14 -7.36
C GLN A 53 -7.26 -25.82 -6.87
N GLY A 54 -8.40 -25.14 -6.99
CA GLY A 54 -9.73 -25.69 -6.70
C GLY A 54 -9.97 -25.93 -5.20
N GLN A 55 -10.63 -27.04 -4.89
CA GLN A 55 -11.17 -27.34 -3.56
C GLN A 55 -10.12 -27.78 -2.51
N ALA A 56 -8.84 -27.94 -2.90
CA ALA A 56 -7.79 -28.40 -1.98
C ALA A 56 -7.56 -27.45 -0.79
N PHE A 57 -8.00 -26.19 -0.90
CA PHE A 57 -7.82 -25.14 0.11
C PHE A 57 -9.15 -24.58 0.64
N SER A 58 -10.20 -25.41 0.68
CA SER A 58 -11.46 -25.06 1.35
C SER A 58 -11.60 -25.72 2.71
N LEU A 59 -12.09 -24.95 3.68
CA LEU A 59 -12.52 -25.44 4.98
C LEU A 59 -14.03 -25.62 4.96
N GLU A 60 -14.51 -26.82 5.27
CA GLU A 60 -15.93 -27.08 5.45
C GLU A 60 -16.35 -26.65 6.85
N VAL A 61 -17.27 -25.69 6.93
CA VAL A 61 -17.85 -25.21 8.18
C VAL A 61 -19.30 -25.66 8.21
N HIS A 62 -19.59 -26.65 9.05
CA HIS A 62 -20.95 -27.14 9.26
C HIS A 62 -21.64 -26.26 10.31
N LEU A 63 -22.55 -25.39 9.88
CA LEU A 63 -23.52 -24.75 10.79
C LEU A 63 -24.78 -25.61 10.85
N TRP A 64 -25.51 -25.49 11.96
CA TRP A 64 -26.65 -26.33 12.33
C TRP A 64 -27.71 -26.57 11.22
N LEU A 65 -27.83 -25.65 10.25
CA LEU A 65 -28.77 -25.74 9.12
C LEU A 65 -28.11 -25.66 7.72
N PHE A 66 -26.79 -25.40 7.62
CA PHE A 66 -26.10 -25.19 6.34
C PHE A 66 -24.63 -25.64 6.39
N SER A 67 -24.16 -26.34 5.36
CA SER A 67 -22.73 -26.59 5.13
C SER A 67 -22.16 -25.48 4.24
N LEU A 68 -21.24 -24.67 4.79
CA LEU A 68 -20.54 -23.63 4.04
C LEU A 68 -19.12 -24.07 3.73
N GLN A 69 -18.64 -23.76 2.53
CA GLN A 69 -17.25 -23.92 2.17
C GLN A 69 -16.53 -22.58 2.20
N LEU A 70 -15.60 -22.45 3.13
CA LEU A 70 -14.77 -21.26 3.28
C LEU A 70 -13.42 -21.50 2.63
N HIS A 71 -13.23 -20.94 1.44
CA HIS A 71 -11.95 -21.01 0.74
C HIS A 71 -10.91 -20.08 1.36
N VAL A 72 -9.66 -20.53 1.52
CA VAL A 72 -8.56 -19.75 2.11
C VAL A 72 -8.33 -18.42 1.37
N ALA A 73 -8.59 -18.37 0.06
CA ALA A 73 -8.56 -17.14 -0.74
C ALA A 73 -9.45 -16.02 -0.15
N VAL A 74 -10.64 -16.35 0.36
CA VAL A 74 -11.55 -15.37 0.99
C VAL A 74 -10.90 -14.80 2.25
N LEU A 75 -10.30 -15.65 3.07
CA LEU A 75 -9.59 -15.24 4.29
C LEU A 75 -8.38 -14.36 3.97
N LEU A 76 -7.62 -14.66 2.92
CA LEU A 76 -6.50 -13.83 2.49
C LEU A 76 -6.93 -12.43 2.05
N VAL A 77 -8.01 -12.33 1.28
CA VAL A 77 -8.54 -11.03 0.84
C VAL A 77 -9.09 -10.21 2.02
N LEU A 78 -9.76 -10.86 2.99
CA LEU A 78 -10.17 -10.21 4.22
C LEU A 78 -8.97 -9.80 5.09
N GLY A 79 -7.91 -10.62 5.15
CA GLY A 79 -6.65 -10.28 5.78
C GLY A 79 -5.99 -9.05 5.14
N ALA A 80 -5.99 -8.97 3.81
CA ALA A 80 -5.55 -7.79 3.06
C ALA A 80 -6.35 -6.54 3.42
N TYR A 81 -7.67 -6.67 3.58
CA TYR A 81 -8.52 -5.57 4.04
C TYR A 81 -8.14 -5.09 5.45
N VAL A 82 -7.93 -6.02 6.40
CA VAL A 82 -7.53 -5.67 7.77
C VAL A 82 -6.15 -5.00 7.79
N ALA A 83 -5.18 -5.53 7.06
CA ALA A 83 -3.85 -4.92 6.94
C ALA A 83 -3.92 -3.52 6.31
N LEU A 84 -4.73 -3.33 5.27
CA LEU A 84 -4.96 -2.03 4.65
C LEU A 84 -5.55 -1.02 5.65
N ARG A 85 -6.46 -1.47 6.53
CA ARG A 85 -7.01 -0.63 7.62
C ARG A 85 -5.94 -0.25 8.64
N ALA A 86 -5.04 -1.16 8.98
CA ALA A 86 -3.90 -0.86 9.86
C ALA A 86 -2.94 0.16 9.24
N VAL A 87 -2.61 0.00 7.94
CA VAL A 87 -1.79 0.97 7.20
C VAL A 87 -2.47 2.33 7.13
N LYS A 88 -3.78 2.37 6.83
CA LYS A 88 -4.56 3.63 6.86
C LYS A 88 -4.46 4.33 8.21
N LEU A 89 -4.58 3.58 9.30
CA LEU A 89 -4.52 4.14 10.66
C LEU A 89 -3.16 4.78 10.91
N LEU A 90 -2.08 4.10 10.53
CA LEU A 90 -0.71 4.57 10.70
C LEU A 90 -0.45 5.82 9.83
N ASP A 91 -0.76 5.74 8.53
CA ASP A 91 -0.56 6.83 7.57
C ASP A 91 -1.32 8.10 7.98
N LEU A 92 -2.62 8.01 8.28
CA LEU A 92 -3.45 9.19 8.60
C LEU A 92 -3.30 9.68 10.05
N ASN A 93 -3.23 8.78 11.04
CA ASN A 93 -3.23 9.22 12.44
C ASN A 93 -1.83 9.55 12.97
N VAL A 94 -0.77 9.06 12.32
CA VAL A 94 0.60 9.29 12.75
C VAL A 94 1.32 10.16 11.72
N TYR A 95 1.66 9.63 10.55
CA TYR A 95 2.55 10.33 9.62
C TYR A 95 1.94 11.59 9.04
N HIS A 96 0.66 11.58 8.66
CA HIS A 96 -0.01 12.77 8.15
C HIS A 96 -0.09 13.89 9.20
N LYS A 97 -0.31 13.55 10.48
CA LYS A 97 -0.31 14.54 11.57
C LYS A 97 1.08 15.12 11.82
N MET A 98 2.12 14.29 11.79
CA MET A 98 3.50 14.74 11.94
C MET A 98 3.92 15.66 10.78
N LEU A 99 3.59 15.28 9.53
CA LEU A 99 3.83 16.11 8.36
C LEU A 99 3.10 17.45 8.48
N ARG A 100 1.82 17.45 8.87
CA ARG A 100 1.05 18.67 9.06
C ARG A 100 1.66 19.58 10.12
N GLY A 101 2.15 19.02 11.23
CA GLY A 101 2.87 19.77 12.26
C GLY A 101 4.16 20.43 11.71
N ALA A 102 4.98 19.69 10.97
CA ALA A 102 6.20 20.21 10.36
C ALA A 102 5.92 21.30 9.30
N VAL A 103 4.85 21.15 8.52
CA VAL A 103 4.40 22.14 7.54
C VAL A 103 3.88 23.40 8.26
N SER A 104 3.04 23.26 9.29
CA SER A 104 2.56 24.40 10.09
C SER A 104 3.72 25.19 10.70
N PHE A 105 4.74 24.51 11.22
CA PHE A 105 5.95 25.17 11.73
C PHE A 105 6.70 25.91 10.62
N GLY A 106 6.87 25.30 9.43
CA GLY A 106 7.52 25.94 8.30
C GLY A 106 6.75 27.17 7.78
N GLU A 107 5.41 27.10 7.71
CA GLU A 107 4.57 28.25 7.35
C GLU A 107 4.71 29.41 8.34
N ASP A 108 4.75 29.10 9.64
CA ASP A 108 4.92 30.09 10.71
C ASP A 108 6.32 30.73 10.70
N LEU A 109 7.36 29.91 10.47
CA LEU A 109 8.73 30.38 10.34
C LEU A 109 8.89 31.32 9.13
N GLU A 110 8.35 30.93 7.98
CA GLU A 110 8.41 31.71 6.76
C GLU A 110 7.66 33.04 6.89
N GLU A 111 6.45 33.05 7.46
CA GLU A 111 5.64 34.27 7.59
C GLU A 111 6.24 35.28 8.58
N ASN A 112 6.66 34.81 9.76
CA ASN A 112 6.99 35.70 10.87
C ASN A 112 8.48 36.08 10.96
N TYR A 113 9.37 35.26 10.38
CA TYR A 113 10.82 35.41 10.58
C TYR A 113 11.59 35.65 9.27
N LEU A 114 11.14 35.09 8.14
CA LEU A 114 11.85 35.22 6.86
C LEU A 114 11.25 36.31 5.97
N LYS A 115 9.93 36.33 5.83
CA LYS A 115 9.20 37.26 4.98
C LYS A 115 9.30 38.69 5.48
N GLY A 116 9.46 39.64 4.56
CA GLY A 116 9.51 41.09 4.85
C GLY A 116 10.81 41.58 5.49
N LYS A 117 11.62 40.70 6.11
CA LYS A 117 12.95 41.05 6.63
C LYS A 117 14.06 40.71 5.64
N HIS A 118 13.97 39.56 4.98
CA HIS A 118 15.04 39.04 4.12
C HIS A 118 14.52 38.49 2.79
N LEU A 119 13.25 38.10 2.71
CA LEU A 119 12.59 37.64 1.49
C LEU A 119 11.41 38.55 1.13
N GLU A 120 11.47 39.17 -0.05
CA GLU A 120 10.39 39.97 -0.62
C GLU A 120 9.42 39.12 -1.47
N LEU A 121 9.02 37.95 -0.94
CA LEU A 121 8.10 37.02 -1.59
C LEU A 121 6.68 37.16 -1.02
N GLU A 122 5.65 36.92 -1.83
CA GLU A 122 4.25 36.87 -1.34
C GLU A 122 4.02 35.67 -0.42
N LYS A 123 4.64 34.53 -0.75
CA LYS A 123 4.66 33.29 0.03
C LYS A 123 6.05 32.68 0.05
N GLY A 124 6.42 32.11 1.18
CA GLY A 124 7.54 31.18 1.28
C GLY A 124 7.25 29.85 0.58
N MET A 125 8.25 28.99 0.47
CA MET A 125 8.14 27.71 -0.25
C MET A 125 7.09 26.80 0.39
N THR A 126 7.11 26.66 1.72
CA THR A 126 6.17 25.81 2.45
C THR A 126 4.74 26.32 2.26
N GLN A 127 4.54 27.64 2.35
CA GLN A 127 3.24 28.27 2.14
C GLN A 127 2.72 28.07 0.70
N ALA A 128 3.59 28.18 -0.30
CA ALA A 128 3.24 27.96 -1.69
C ALA A 128 2.82 26.49 -1.92
N ILE A 129 3.58 25.52 -1.43
CA ILE A 129 3.25 24.09 -1.53
C ILE A 129 1.89 23.80 -0.86
N SER A 130 1.68 24.31 0.36
CA SER A 130 0.41 24.19 1.07
C SER A 130 -0.75 24.76 0.28
N HIS A 131 -0.58 25.94 -0.34
CA HIS A 131 -1.61 26.56 -1.16
C HIS A 131 -2.00 25.64 -2.34
N PHE A 132 -1.03 25.17 -3.13
CA PHE A 132 -1.29 24.23 -4.23
C PHE A 132 -1.87 22.88 -3.79
N SER A 133 -1.53 22.43 -2.59
CA SER A 133 -2.07 21.18 -2.03
C SER A 133 -3.55 21.32 -1.66
N ARG A 134 -3.94 22.47 -1.07
CA ARG A 134 -5.28 22.77 -0.56
C ARG A 134 -6.25 23.22 -1.66
N TYR A 135 -5.78 23.92 -2.68
CA TYR A 135 -6.59 24.48 -3.76
C TYR A 135 -6.28 23.77 -5.09
N PRO A 136 -7.09 22.79 -5.54
CA PRO A 136 -6.86 22.09 -6.80
C PRO A 136 -6.93 23.01 -8.03
N ASP A 137 -7.61 24.13 -7.90
CA ASP A 137 -7.74 25.21 -8.88
C ASP A 137 -6.65 26.28 -8.75
N ALA A 138 -5.64 26.05 -7.90
CA ALA A 138 -4.59 27.01 -7.65
C ALA A 138 -3.86 27.43 -8.94
N LYS A 139 -3.67 28.74 -9.11
CA LYS A 139 -2.93 29.34 -10.22
C LYS A 139 -1.96 30.40 -9.72
N VAL A 140 -0.84 30.52 -10.43
CA VAL A 140 0.09 31.64 -10.27
C VAL A 140 -0.23 32.69 -11.32
N VAL A 141 -0.47 33.93 -10.88
CA VAL A 141 -0.62 35.10 -11.76
C VAL A 141 0.54 36.05 -11.50
N ARG A 142 1.12 36.64 -12.54
CA ARG A 142 2.14 37.67 -12.38
C ARG A 142 1.45 39.02 -12.16
N GLY A 143 1.66 39.62 -11.01
CA GLY A 143 1.12 40.93 -10.65
C GLY A 143 1.85 42.07 -11.37
N GLU A 144 1.26 43.27 -11.32
CA GLU A 144 1.78 44.49 -11.96
C GLU A 144 3.17 44.89 -11.44
N ASN A 145 3.48 44.54 -10.19
CA ASN A 145 4.80 44.72 -9.58
C ASN A 145 5.82 43.66 -10.01
N GLY A 146 5.47 42.80 -10.97
CA GLY A 146 6.30 41.69 -11.44
C GLY A 146 6.37 40.49 -10.49
N ARG A 147 5.74 40.54 -9.32
CA ARG A 147 5.72 39.47 -8.31
C ARG A 147 4.62 38.46 -8.61
N TYR A 148 4.83 37.22 -8.18
CA TYR A 148 3.83 36.17 -8.31
C TYR A 148 2.78 36.25 -7.21
N GLN A 149 1.51 36.16 -7.61
CA GLN A 149 0.35 36.04 -6.73
C GLN A 149 -0.27 34.66 -6.89
N TYR A 150 -0.66 34.06 -5.76
CA TYR A 150 -1.23 32.72 -5.71
C TYR A 150 -2.73 32.86 -5.46
N THR A 151 -3.53 32.27 -6.36
CA THR A 151 -5.00 32.38 -6.34
C THR A 151 -5.62 31.00 -6.37
N GLY A 152 -6.79 30.81 -5.74
CA GLY A 152 -7.54 29.55 -5.70
C GLY A 152 -8.66 29.65 -4.67
N GLU A 153 -9.85 29.12 -5.00
CA GLU A 153 -11.05 29.25 -4.17
C GLU A 153 -11.56 27.88 -3.67
N SER A 154 -11.29 26.80 -4.42
CA SER A 154 -11.80 25.47 -4.10
C SER A 154 -10.95 24.79 -3.03
N LEU A 155 -11.33 24.89 -1.75
CA LEU A 155 -10.61 24.21 -0.67
C LEU A 155 -10.94 22.71 -0.60
N LYS A 156 -9.97 21.84 -0.90
CA LYS A 156 -10.07 20.38 -0.71
C LYS A 156 -8.97 19.87 0.21
N ASN A 157 -9.36 19.32 1.36
CA ASN A 157 -8.43 18.75 2.33
C ASN A 157 -7.70 17.52 1.75
N ALA A 158 -6.37 17.49 1.82
CA ALA A 158 -5.53 16.36 1.40
C ALA A 158 -5.86 15.07 2.17
N GLU A 159 -6.25 15.19 3.44
CA GLU A 159 -6.70 14.06 4.28
C GLU A 159 -7.91 13.35 3.67
N SER A 160 -8.86 14.11 3.11
CA SER A 160 -10.05 13.57 2.47
C SER A 160 -9.69 12.76 1.22
N LYS A 161 -8.76 13.26 0.39
CA LYS A 161 -8.27 12.56 -0.81
C LYS A 161 -7.66 11.20 -0.46
N ILE A 162 -6.83 11.13 0.59
CA ILE A 162 -6.20 9.89 1.04
C ILE A 162 -7.25 8.95 1.67
N SER A 163 -8.16 9.48 2.49
CA SER A 163 -9.21 8.68 3.12
C SER A 163 -10.16 8.05 2.09
N GLU A 164 -10.49 8.79 1.02
CA GLU A 164 -11.28 8.33 -0.12
C GLU A 164 -10.59 7.18 -0.84
N PHE A 165 -9.29 7.31 -1.13
CA PHE A 165 -8.48 6.23 -1.72
C PHE A 165 -8.57 4.94 -0.89
N TYR A 166 -8.29 4.99 0.42
CA TYR A 166 -8.38 3.79 1.26
C TYR A 166 -9.81 3.23 1.35
N SER A 167 -10.83 4.08 1.32
CA SER A 167 -12.23 3.64 1.34
C SER A 167 -12.61 2.94 0.04
N ALA A 168 -12.18 3.46 -1.12
CA ALA A 168 -12.37 2.82 -2.41
C ALA A 168 -11.69 1.44 -2.47
N THR A 169 -10.40 1.36 -2.11
CA THR A 169 -9.65 0.10 -2.08
C THR A 169 -10.24 -0.89 -1.08
N GLY A 170 -10.67 -0.42 0.10
CA GLY A 170 -11.33 -1.27 1.09
C GLY A 170 -12.66 -1.84 0.60
N ARG A 171 -13.51 -1.03 -0.03
CA ARG A 171 -14.78 -1.48 -0.63
C ARG A 171 -14.54 -2.51 -1.73
N PHE A 172 -13.51 -2.30 -2.56
CA PHE A 172 -13.11 -3.26 -3.59
C PHE A 172 -12.72 -4.62 -2.97
N LEU A 173 -11.93 -4.64 -1.90
CA LEU A 173 -11.54 -5.90 -1.25
C LEU A 173 -12.72 -6.65 -0.62
N VAL A 174 -13.64 -5.92 0.02
CA VAL A 174 -14.87 -6.53 0.57
C VAL A 174 -15.73 -7.13 -0.54
N PHE A 175 -15.90 -6.40 -1.64
CA PHE A 175 -16.62 -6.90 -2.81
C PHE A 175 -15.94 -8.15 -3.41
N ALA A 176 -14.61 -8.12 -3.57
CA ALA A 176 -13.86 -9.27 -4.08
C ALA A 176 -13.97 -10.49 -3.16
N ALA A 177 -13.87 -10.31 -1.84
CA ALA A 177 -14.07 -11.39 -0.87
C ALA A 177 -15.49 -11.98 -0.95
N ALA A 178 -16.51 -11.13 -1.09
CA ALA A 178 -17.90 -11.58 -1.21
C ALA A 178 -18.12 -12.35 -2.53
N ALA A 179 -17.59 -11.84 -3.64
CA ALA A 179 -17.65 -12.51 -4.94
C ALA A 179 -16.95 -13.88 -4.91
N LEU A 180 -15.75 -13.94 -4.33
CA LEU A 180 -15.02 -15.21 -4.16
C LEU A 180 -15.82 -16.19 -3.31
N PHE A 181 -16.37 -15.75 -2.18
CA PHE A 181 -17.19 -16.58 -1.30
C PHE A 181 -18.42 -17.13 -2.03
N LEU A 182 -19.12 -16.31 -2.82
CA LEU A 182 -20.26 -16.76 -3.61
C LEU A 182 -19.85 -17.78 -4.68
N VAL A 183 -18.79 -17.52 -5.43
CA VAL A 183 -18.29 -18.42 -6.48
C VAL A 183 -17.89 -19.77 -5.88
N THR A 184 -17.19 -19.79 -4.75
CA THR A 184 -16.76 -21.05 -4.12
C THR A 184 -17.92 -21.86 -3.57
N ASN A 185 -18.95 -21.21 -3.01
CA ASN A 185 -20.11 -21.91 -2.47
C ASN A 185 -21.13 -22.33 -3.55
N LEU A 186 -21.29 -21.57 -4.65
CA LEU A 186 -22.18 -21.96 -5.75
C LEU A 186 -21.68 -23.19 -6.52
N ASN A 187 -20.36 -23.32 -6.68
CA ASN A 187 -19.77 -24.50 -7.33
C ASN A 187 -19.96 -25.78 -6.52
N PHE A 188 -20.13 -25.68 -5.21
CA PHE A 188 -20.41 -26.81 -4.32
C PHE A 188 -21.86 -27.28 -4.40
N VAL A 189 -22.81 -26.36 -4.57
CA VAL A 189 -24.25 -26.67 -4.54
C VAL A 189 -24.75 -27.36 -5.81
N ARG A 190 -23.96 -27.47 -6.90
CA ARG A 190 -24.33 -28.33 -8.03
C ARG A 190 -24.18 -29.79 -7.59
N PRO A 191 -25.28 -30.49 -7.26
CA PRO A 191 -25.19 -31.90 -6.95
C PRO A 191 -24.78 -32.59 -8.24
N THR A 192 -23.88 -33.56 -8.13
CA THR A 192 -23.52 -34.50 -9.18
C THR A 192 -24.79 -35.23 -9.63
N LEU A 193 -25.57 -34.63 -10.54
CA LEU A 193 -26.51 -35.34 -11.42
C LEU A 193 -25.71 -36.10 -12.49
N SER A 194 -24.68 -36.83 -12.05
CA SER A 194 -24.01 -37.87 -12.81
C SER A 194 -24.46 -39.20 -12.21
N GLY A 195 -25.77 -39.44 -12.29
CA GLY A 195 -26.30 -40.79 -12.16
C GLY A 195 -25.87 -41.62 -13.36
N GLY A 196 -25.35 -42.81 -13.09
CA GLY A 196 -25.50 -43.95 -14.00
C GLY A 196 -24.46 -44.12 -15.10
N GLN A 197 -23.26 -44.56 -14.73
CA GLN A 197 -22.58 -45.58 -15.53
C GLN A 197 -21.70 -46.46 -14.62
N GLU A 198 -22.36 -47.23 -13.74
CA GLU A 198 -21.86 -48.57 -13.43
C GLU A 198 -22.07 -49.44 -14.67
N SER A 199 -20.99 -49.89 -15.30
CA SER A 199 -20.69 -51.33 -15.46
C SER A 199 -19.65 -51.61 -16.56
N LEU A 200 -18.78 -52.57 -16.24
CA LEU A 200 -18.05 -53.48 -17.14
C LEU A 200 -16.80 -52.97 -17.88
N GLN A 201 -15.64 -53.09 -17.21
CA GLN A 201 -14.47 -53.85 -17.71
C GLN A 201 -13.76 -54.45 -16.48
N LEU A 202 -14.16 -55.65 -16.01
CA LEU A 202 -13.59 -56.95 -16.38
C LEU A 202 -12.06 -56.89 -16.59
N GLY A 203 -11.35 -57.52 -15.65
CA GLY A 203 -9.91 -57.47 -15.52
C GLY A 203 -9.13 -58.08 -16.68
N VAL A 204 -7.92 -57.56 -16.84
CA VAL A 204 -6.79 -58.29 -17.39
C VAL A 204 -5.64 -58.10 -16.43
N GLU A 205 -5.43 -59.15 -15.65
CA GLU A 205 -4.20 -59.45 -14.95
C GLU A 205 -3.11 -59.71 -16.00
N SER A 206 -2.02 -58.94 -15.96
CA SER A 206 -0.74 -59.35 -16.56
C SER A 206 0.39 -58.85 -15.69
N THR A 207 0.95 -59.82 -14.96
CA THR A 207 2.34 -59.93 -14.51
C THR A 207 3.36 -59.54 -15.61
N THR A 208 4.64 -59.42 -15.20
CA THR A 208 5.89 -59.25 -16.01
C THR A 208 6.35 -57.78 -16.08
N ASP A 209 7.54 -57.32 -15.67
CA ASP A 209 8.79 -57.89 -15.14
C ASP A 209 9.50 -56.81 -14.30
N GLN A 210 10.02 -57.13 -13.12
CA GLN A 210 11.45 -57.26 -12.81
C GLN A 210 12.47 -56.49 -13.67
N ASN A 211 13.36 -55.81 -12.92
CA ASN A 211 14.78 -55.58 -13.20
C ASN A 211 15.14 -54.30 -13.98
N GLY A 212 15.97 -53.43 -13.39
CA GLY A 212 16.45 -52.25 -14.10
C GLY A 212 17.24 -51.19 -13.33
N SER A 213 18.28 -51.61 -12.60
CA SER A 213 19.50 -50.80 -12.37
C SER A 213 19.44 -49.58 -11.44
N GLN A 214 19.98 -49.80 -10.24
CA GLN A 214 20.70 -48.78 -9.47
C GLN A 214 21.84 -48.17 -10.30
N ARG A 215 22.03 -46.86 -10.19
CA ARG A 215 23.33 -46.19 -10.38
C ARG A 215 23.47 -45.08 -9.34
N PRO A 216 24.50 -45.12 -8.47
CA PRO A 216 24.94 -43.96 -7.71
C PRO A 216 25.96 -43.18 -8.55
N LEU A 217 25.88 -41.86 -8.58
CA LEU A 217 27.01 -41.03 -8.99
C LEU A 217 27.20 -39.91 -7.97
N ALA A 218 28.33 -40.04 -7.29
CA ALA A 218 29.01 -39.01 -6.53
C ALA A 218 29.52 -37.88 -7.45
N GLY A 219 29.73 -36.73 -6.84
CA GLY A 219 30.28 -35.49 -7.41
C GLY A 219 29.79 -34.35 -6.51
N GLU A 220 30.41 -34.06 -5.37
CA GLU A 220 31.74 -33.46 -5.23
C GLU A 220 31.91 -32.24 -6.13
N GLU A 221 31.45 -31.07 -5.66
CA GLU A 221 32.16 -29.80 -5.86
C GLU A 221 32.04 -28.95 -4.60
N ALA A 222 33.15 -28.89 -3.88
CA ALA A 222 33.45 -27.84 -2.92
C ALA A 222 33.97 -26.61 -3.68
N GLN A 223 33.51 -25.39 -3.32
CA GLN A 223 34.24 -24.14 -3.51
C GLN A 223 33.51 -22.92 -2.88
N PRO A 224 34.17 -21.77 -2.66
CA PRO A 224 34.65 -21.42 -1.34
C PRO A 224 34.07 -20.12 -0.78
N ASN A 225 34.38 -19.95 0.50
CA ASN A 225 34.40 -18.74 1.31
C ASN A 225 34.74 -17.47 0.51
N VAL A 226 33.83 -16.49 0.49
CA VAL A 226 34.14 -15.10 0.12
C VAL A 226 33.90 -14.22 1.34
N GLU A 227 34.99 -14.00 2.04
CA GLU A 227 35.22 -12.93 2.99
C GLU A 227 35.30 -11.61 2.20
N VAL A 228 34.42 -10.64 2.48
CA VAL A 228 34.69 -9.23 2.15
C VAL A 228 34.49 -8.38 3.38
N SER A 229 35.64 -7.95 3.88
CA SER A 229 35.88 -6.90 4.85
C SER A 229 35.42 -5.54 4.33
N LYS A 230 34.59 -4.84 5.11
CA LYS A 230 34.72 -3.43 5.58
C LYS A 230 33.35 -2.81 5.87
#